data_AF-A0A950GVC7-F1
#
_entry.id   AF-A0A950GVC7-F1
#
_cell.length_a   1.000
_cell.length_b   1.000
_cell.length_c   1.000
_cell.angle_alpha   90.00
_cell.angle_beta   90.00
_cell.angle_gamma   90.00
#
_symmetry.space_group_name_H-M   'P 1'
#
loop_
_entity.id
_entity.type
_entity.pdbx_description
1 polymer ?
#
loop_
_entity_poly.entity_id
_entity_poly.type
_entity_poly.pdbx_seq_one_letter_code
_entity_poly.pdbx_strand_id
1 'polypeptide(L)'
;MAAYLDTIVAAHRRAAAGDRRDPEALLEAARAQPAPRAFAEELRRTAEGDGIAVIAEIKRRSPSKGDLDPELDPAALAKEYEAGGAAGLSVLTDAEFFGGGPDDLQAAREACALPVLRKDFTVSANDVADARGMGA
;
A
#
# COMPACT_ATOMS: atom_id res chain seq x y z
N MET A 1 -23.19 18.00 4.22
CA MET A 1 -22.17 17.62 3.21
C MET A 1 -21.49 16.37 3.74
N ALA A 2 -21.58 15.22 3.07
CA ALA A 2 -20.90 14.01 3.53
C ALA A 2 -19.38 14.28 3.56
N ALA A 3 -18.68 13.80 4.60
CA ALA A 3 -17.24 13.97 4.65
C ALA A 3 -16.61 13.17 3.50
N TYR A 4 -15.44 13.60 3.05
CA TYR A 4 -14.73 12.93 1.97
C TYR A 4 -14.45 11.44 2.29
N LEU A 5 -14.15 11.15 3.56
CA LEU A 5 -13.98 9.79 4.06
C LEU A 5 -15.27 8.94 3.96
N ASP A 6 -16.45 9.51 4.21
CA ASP A 6 -17.72 8.78 4.14
C ASP A 6 -17.95 8.25 2.73
N THR A 7 -17.61 9.05 1.72
CA THR A 7 -17.75 8.68 0.30
C THR A 7 -16.85 7.51 -0.05
N ILE A 8 -15.58 7.57 0.34
CA ILE A 8 -14.62 6.48 0.08
C ILE A 8 -15.03 5.20 0.80
N VAL A 9 -15.28 5.28 2.11
CA VAL A 9 -15.61 4.08 2.89
C VAL A 9 -16.90 3.45 2.41
N ALA A 10 -17.89 4.25 1.96
CA ALA A 10 -19.10 3.72 1.35
C ALA A 10 -18.82 3.00 0.02
N ALA A 11 -17.91 3.50 -0.81
CA ALA A 11 -17.50 2.83 -2.05
C ALA A 11 -16.81 1.49 -1.77
N HIS A 12 -15.82 1.48 -0.87
CA HIS A 12 -15.12 0.25 -0.47
C HIS A 12 -16.05 -0.77 0.17
N ARG A 13 -16.99 -0.35 1.04
CA ARG A 13 -17.98 -1.26 1.64
C ARG A 13 -18.93 -1.85 0.59
N ARG A 14 -19.32 -1.08 -0.44
CA ARG A 14 -20.13 -1.62 -1.55
C ARG A 14 -19.33 -2.64 -2.35
N ALA A 15 -18.06 -2.37 -2.63
CA ALA A 15 -17.18 -3.32 -3.32
C ALA A 15 -17.02 -4.61 -2.50
N ALA A 16 -16.72 -4.51 -1.21
CA ALA A 16 -16.59 -5.65 -0.31
C ALA A 16 -17.90 -6.46 -0.17
N ALA A 17 -19.07 -5.79 -0.09
CA ALA A 17 -20.36 -6.47 -0.03
C ALA A 17 -20.73 -7.19 -1.35
N GLY A 18 -20.19 -6.72 -2.47
CA GLY A 18 -20.33 -7.33 -3.79
C GLY A 18 -19.26 -8.36 -4.13
N ASP A 19 -18.23 -8.51 -3.28
CA ASP A 19 -17.14 -9.44 -3.51
C ASP A 19 -17.62 -10.88 -3.35
N ARG A 20 -17.46 -11.66 -4.43
CA ARG A 20 -17.84 -13.08 -4.51
C ARG A 20 -16.64 -14.00 -4.67
N ARG A 21 -15.42 -13.47 -4.54
CA ARG A 21 -14.20 -14.28 -4.56
C ARG A 21 -14.22 -15.25 -3.38
N ASP A 22 -13.70 -16.45 -3.60
CA ASP A 22 -13.58 -17.45 -2.54
C ASP A 22 -12.53 -16.99 -1.50
N PRO A 23 -12.92 -16.77 -0.24
CA PRO A 23 -11.98 -16.35 0.80
C PRO A 23 -10.84 -17.35 1.02
N GLU A 24 -11.10 -18.66 0.86
CA GLU A 24 -10.05 -19.66 1.03
C GLU A 24 -9.01 -19.53 -0.09
N ALA A 25 -9.44 -19.35 -1.34
CA ALA A 25 -8.54 -19.11 -2.45
C ALA A 25 -7.68 -17.84 -2.26
N LEU A 26 -8.25 -16.77 -1.70
CA LEU A 26 -7.51 -15.55 -1.36
C LEU A 26 -6.46 -15.81 -0.28
N LEU A 27 -6.82 -16.56 0.77
CA LEU A 27 -5.89 -16.91 1.85
C LEU A 27 -4.77 -17.83 1.35
N GLU A 28 -5.06 -18.78 0.48
CA GLU A 28 -4.04 -19.65 -0.11
C GLU A 28 -3.06 -18.87 -0.98
N ALA A 29 -3.56 -17.95 -1.81
CA ALA A 29 -2.72 -17.04 -2.56
C ALA A 29 -1.84 -16.16 -1.65
N ALA A 30 -2.41 -15.65 -0.55
CA ALA A 30 -1.70 -14.87 0.46
C ALA A 30 -0.61 -15.69 1.19
N ARG A 31 -0.87 -16.96 1.48
CA ARG A 31 0.08 -17.89 2.13
C ARG A 31 1.22 -18.30 1.20
N ALA A 32 0.98 -18.35 -0.12
CA ALA A 32 2.00 -18.65 -1.10
C ALA A 32 3.07 -17.55 -1.27
N GLN A 33 2.83 -16.35 -0.73
CA GLN A 33 3.75 -15.23 -0.82
C GLN A 33 5.01 -15.43 0.03
N PRO A 34 6.21 -14.98 -0.43
CA PRO A 34 7.44 -15.02 0.35
C PRO A 34 7.29 -14.29 1.69
N ALA A 35 8.03 -14.70 2.72
CA ALA A 35 7.95 -14.12 4.06
C ALA A 35 7.89 -12.57 4.04
N PRO A 36 7.03 -11.94 4.85
CA PRO A 36 6.93 -10.49 4.91
C PRO A 36 8.27 -9.89 5.36
N ARG A 37 8.60 -8.71 4.83
CA ARG A 37 9.69 -7.89 5.34
C ARG A 37 9.23 -7.25 6.66
N ALA A 38 10.12 -7.12 7.63
CA ALA A 38 9.76 -6.78 9.01
C ALA A 38 9.42 -5.28 9.20
N PHE A 39 8.29 -4.82 8.65
CA PHE A 39 7.89 -3.40 8.61
C PHE A 39 7.97 -2.70 9.99
N ALA A 40 7.30 -3.25 11.00
CA ALA A 40 7.26 -2.65 12.33
C ALA A 40 8.60 -2.75 13.08
N GLU A 41 9.44 -3.73 12.74
CA GLU A 41 10.77 -3.89 13.35
C GLU A 41 11.77 -2.91 12.74
N GLU A 42 11.74 -2.72 11.42
CA GLU A 42 12.63 -1.76 10.75
C GLU A 42 12.36 -0.32 11.20
N LEU A 43 11.08 0.04 11.38
CA LEU A 43 10.72 1.34 11.95
C LEU A 43 11.24 1.51 13.39
N ARG A 44 11.07 0.49 14.24
CA ARG A 44 11.57 0.51 15.62
C ARG A 44 13.09 0.61 15.66
N ARG A 45 13.78 -0.23 14.88
CA ARG A 45 15.24 -0.24 14.77
C ARG A 45 15.79 1.11 14.30
N THR A 46 15.14 1.74 13.33
CA THR A 46 15.55 3.08 12.85
C THR A 46 15.34 4.15 13.91
N ALA A 47 14.20 4.10 14.63
CA ALA A 47 13.85 5.05 15.68
C ALA A 47 14.63 4.88 16.99
N GLU A 48 15.11 3.67 17.28
CA GLU A 48 15.96 3.36 18.43
C GLU A 48 17.42 3.82 18.23
N GLY A 49 17.85 3.99 16.97
CA GLY A 49 19.09 4.69 16.66
C GLY A 49 18.93 6.22 16.73
N ASP A 50 19.92 6.95 16.23
CA ASP A 50 19.87 8.43 16.14
C ASP A 50 19.11 8.92 14.87
N GLY A 51 18.29 8.06 14.25
CA GLY A 51 17.63 8.31 12.97
C GLY A 51 16.14 8.67 13.09
N ILE A 52 15.58 9.24 12.02
CA ILE A 52 14.13 9.42 11.88
C ILE A 52 13.58 8.28 11.01
N ALA A 53 12.66 7.48 11.55
CA ALA A 53 12.01 6.42 10.81
C ALA A 53 10.96 6.98 9.84
N VAL A 54 11.37 7.24 8.59
CA VAL A 54 10.49 7.78 7.54
C VAL A 54 9.79 6.67 6.80
N ILE A 55 8.46 6.73 6.74
CA ILE A 55 7.65 5.96 5.78
C ILE A 55 7.42 6.85 4.56
N ALA A 56 8.06 6.55 3.45
CA ALA A 56 7.93 7.33 2.22
C ALA A 56 6.73 6.83 1.40
N GLU A 57 5.87 7.75 0.93
CA GLU A 57 4.60 7.39 0.28
C GLU A 57 4.67 7.56 -1.24
N ILE A 58 4.32 6.50 -1.97
CA ILE A 58 4.12 6.50 -3.43
C ILE A 58 2.64 6.79 -3.71
N LYS A 59 2.35 7.93 -4.35
CA LYS A 59 0.98 8.43 -4.55
C LYS A 59 0.84 9.29 -5.81
N ARG A 60 0.00 8.85 -6.76
CA ARG A 60 -0.26 9.55 -8.04
C ARG A 60 -1.17 10.76 -7.90
N ARG A 61 -2.26 10.63 -7.14
CA ARG A 61 -3.25 11.68 -6.96
C ARG A 61 -3.77 11.70 -5.54
N SER A 62 -4.31 12.85 -5.14
CA SER A 62 -5.12 12.92 -3.94
C SER A 62 -6.40 13.72 -4.20
N PRO A 63 -7.51 13.32 -3.60
CA PRO A 63 -8.79 13.98 -3.81
C PRO A 63 -8.84 15.44 -3.36
N SER A 64 -8.00 15.81 -2.40
CA SER A 64 -7.84 17.19 -1.95
C SER A 64 -6.96 18.05 -2.87
N LYS A 65 -6.08 17.46 -3.69
CA LYS A 65 -5.06 18.19 -4.49
C LYS A 65 -5.11 17.89 -5.99
N GLY A 66 -5.95 16.95 -6.43
CA GLY A 66 -5.97 16.46 -7.79
C GLY A 66 -4.78 15.55 -8.09
N ASP A 67 -4.32 15.57 -9.33
CA ASP A 67 -3.15 14.82 -9.78
C ASP A 67 -1.87 15.44 -9.19
N LEU A 68 -1.04 14.62 -8.56
CA LEU A 68 0.25 15.03 -8.01
C LEU A 68 1.37 14.69 -8.99
N ASP A 69 1.37 13.45 -9.45
CA ASP A 69 2.26 12.94 -10.48
C ASP A 69 1.61 11.71 -11.15
N PRO A 70 0.89 11.89 -12.27
CA PRO A 70 0.24 10.78 -12.98
C PRO A 70 1.24 9.88 -13.72
N GLU A 71 2.42 10.39 -14.07
CA GLU A 71 3.46 9.67 -14.84
C GLU A 71 4.53 9.01 -13.97
N LEU A 72 4.43 9.17 -12.65
CA LEU A 72 5.15 8.44 -11.62
C LEU A 72 5.49 6.99 -12.04
N ASP A 73 6.77 6.63 -11.93
CA ASP A 73 7.24 5.25 -11.95
C ASP A 73 7.43 4.77 -10.49
N PRO A 74 6.60 3.84 -9.98
CA PRO A 74 6.69 3.32 -8.62
C PRO A 74 8.03 2.65 -8.33
N ALA A 75 8.62 1.95 -9.31
CA ALA A 75 9.88 1.26 -9.15
C ALA A 75 11.06 2.24 -9.07
N ALA A 76 11.04 3.28 -9.90
CA ALA A 76 12.04 4.35 -9.84
C ALA A 76 11.97 5.08 -8.50
N LEU A 77 10.77 5.52 -8.10
CA LEU A 77 10.57 6.27 -6.86
C LEU A 77 10.89 5.43 -5.61
N ALA A 78 10.59 4.12 -5.62
CA ALA A 78 10.98 3.22 -4.54
C ALA A 78 12.49 3.15 -4.33
N LYS A 79 13.27 3.10 -5.42
CA LYS A 79 14.74 3.14 -5.37
C LYS A 79 15.26 4.47 -4.85
N GLU A 80 14.65 5.57 -5.28
CA GLU A 80 14.99 6.91 -4.79
C GLU A 80 14.72 7.06 -3.29
N TYR A 81 13.59 6.55 -2.80
CA TYR A 81 13.27 6.56 -1.38
C TYR A 81 14.19 5.67 -0.54
N GLU A 82 14.58 4.49 -1.05
CA GLU A 82 15.59 3.66 -0.42
C GLU A 82 16.96 4.37 -0.36
N ALA A 83 17.41 4.95 -1.46
CA ALA A 83 18.66 5.72 -1.50
C ALA A 83 18.61 6.95 -0.58
N GLY A 84 17.42 7.53 -0.40
CA GLY A 84 17.15 8.63 0.52
C GLY A 84 17.07 8.24 1.99
N GLY A 85 17.15 6.95 2.33
CA GLY A 85 17.14 6.45 3.70
C GLY A 85 15.75 6.26 4.31
N ALA A 86 14.70 6.05 3.50
CA ALA A 86 13.40 5.66 4.02
C ALA A 86 13.50 4.32 4.76
N ALA A 87 12.78 4.20 5.89
CA ALA A 87 12.71 2.98 6.68
C ALA A 87 11.61 2.01 6.19
N GLY A 88 10.68 2.51 5.38
CA GLY A 88 9.63 1.72 4.75
C GLY A 88 8.89 2.52 3.70
N LEU A 89 8.14 1.81 2.86
CA LEU A 89 7.29 2.41 1.84
C LEU A 89 5.82 2.31 2.22
N SER A 90 5.03 3.29 1.81
CA SER A 90 3.57 3.24 1.82
C SER A 90 3.11 3.42 0.37
N VAL A 91 2.40 2.44 -0.19
CA VAL A 91 1.96 2.52 -1.60
C VAL A 91 0.44 2.55 -1.64
N LEU A 92 -0.11 3.61 -2.26
CA LEU A 92 -1.55 3.72 -2.47
C LEU A 92 -2.00 2.67 -3.49
N THR A 93 -3.00 1.85 -3.12
CA THR A 93 -3.59 0.85 -4.01
C THR A 93 -5.04 1.16 -4.41
N ASP A 94 -5.59 2.27 -3.89
CA ASP A 94 -6.92 2.75 -4.24
C ASP A 94 -6.91 3.42 -5.63
N ALA A 95 -7.57 2.79 -6.60
CA ALA A 95 -7.64 3.29 -7.97
C ALA A 95 -8.61 4.47 -8.14
N GLU A 96 -9.81 4.39 -7.55
CA GLU A 96 -10.89 5.35 -7.79
C GLU A 96 -10.54 6.76 -7.29
N PHE A 97 -9.98 6.85 -6.10
CA PHE A 97 -9.75 8.09 -5.36
C PHE A 97 -8.29 8.51 -5.36
N PHE A 98 -7.34 7.56 -5.40
CA PHE A 98 -5.90 7.84 -5.31
C PHE A 98 -5.10 7.42 -6.55
N GLY A 99 -5.76 6.83 -7.56
CA GLY A 99 -5.16 6.47 -8.85
C GLY A 99 -4.10 5.37 -8.75
N GLY A 100 -3.94 4.73 -7.60
CA GLY A 100 -2.96 3.67 -7.41
C GLY A 100 -3.51 2.30 -7.79
N GLY A 101 -2.70 1.26 -7.59
CA GLY A 101 -3.15 -0.11 -7.82
C GLY A 101 -2.19 -1.18 -7.31
N PRO A 102 -2.58 -2.46 -7.43
CA PRO A 102 -1.75 -3.59 -7.03
C PRO A 102 -0.37 -3.60 -7.72
N ASP A 103 -0.33 -3.24 -9.01
CA ASP A 103 0.89 -3.20 -9.81
C ASP A 103 1.88 -2.16 -9.28
N ASP A 104 1.40 -1.02 -8.78
CA ASP A 104 2.26 0.01 -8.18
C ASP A 104 2.96 -0.54 -6.92
N LEU A 105 2.22 -1.29 -6.08
CA LEU A 105 2.77 -1.90 -4.87
C LEU A 105 3.80 -2.96 -5.19
N GLN A 106 3.50 -3.84 -6.16
CA GLN A 106 4.39 -4.92 -6.58
C GLN A 106 5.67 -4.35 -7.20
N ALA A 107 5.55 -3.39 -8.13
CA ALA A 107 6.69 -2.75 -8.77
C ALA A 107 7.59 -2.05 -7.75
N ALA A 108 7.02 -1.29 -6.81
CA ALA A 108 7.79 -0.64 -5.74
C ALA A 108 8.52 -1.66 -4.85
N ARG A 109 7.84 -2.73 -4.46
CA ARG A 109 8.41 -3.77 -3.58
C ARG A 109 9.54 -4.54 -4.25
N GLU A 110 9.41 -4.87 -5.53
CA GLU A 110 10.42 -5.59 -6.31
C GLU A 110 11.66 -4.73 -6.58
N ALA A 111 11.49 -3.41 -6.64
CA ALA A 111 12.55 -2.47 -6.99
C ALA A 111 13.53 -2.14 -5.85
N CYS A 112 13.18 -2.41 -4.59
CA CYS A 112 13.98 -2.09 -3.41
C CYS A 112 13.91 -3.18 -2.33
N ALA A 113 14.71 -3.06 -1.27
CA ALA A 113 14.72 -3.97 -0.12
C ALA A 113 13.82 -3.52 1.04
N LEU A 114 13.26 -2.30 0.98
CA LEU A 114 12.41 -1.75 2.05
C LEU A 114 11.13 -2.57 2.29
N PRO A 115 10.63 -2.65 3.54
CA PRO A 115 9.30 -3.20 3.79
C PRO A 115 8.22 -2.26 3.25
N VAL A 116 7.12 -2.80 2.73
CA VAL A 116 6.08 -2.04 2.02
C VAL A 116 4.71 -2.22 2.68
N LEU A 117 4.08 -1.11 3.04
CA LEU A 117 2.70 -1.04 3.53
C LEU A 117 1.74 -0.84 2.35
N ARG A 118 0.70 -1.68 2.26
CA ARG A 118 -0.48 -1.37 1.44
C ARG A 118 -1.27 -0.24 2.09
N LYS A 119 -1.31 0.93 1.43
CA LYS A 119 -2.09 2.08 1.87
C LYS A 119 -3.43 2.09 1.14
N ASP A 120 -4.49 1.73 1.85
CA ASP A 120 -5.83 1.62 1.30
C ASP A 120 -6.91 1.73 2.40
N PHE A 121 -8.18 1.56 2.03
CA PHE A 121 -9.32 1.55 2.92
C PHE A 121 -9.77 0.11 3.20
N THR A 122 -9.07 -0.54 4.13
CA THR A 122 -9.40 -1.91 4.57
C THR A 122 -10.75 -1.96 5.29
N VAL A 123 -11.76 -2.60 4.69
CA VAL A 123 -13.12 -2.73 5.25
C VAL A 123 -13.60 -4.17 5.38
N SER A 124 -12.83 -5.13 4.88
CA SER A 124 -13.13 -6.56 4.90
C SER A 124 -11.90 -7.42 5.19
N ALA A 125 -12.11 -8.69 5.54
CA ALA A 125 -11.01 -9.65 5.72
C ALA A 125 -10.31 -9.98 4.38
N ASN A 126 -11.06 -9.95 3.27
CA ASN A 126 -10.49 -10.15 1.94
C ASN A 126 -9.46 -9.08 1.61
N ASP A 127 -9.65 -7.83 2.05
CA ASP A 127 -8.66 -6.77 1.85
C ASP A 127 -7.32 -7.07 2.55
N VAL A 128 -7.35 -7.74 3.70
CA VAL A 128 -6.13 -8.15 4.41
C VAL A 128 -5.42 -9.28 3.65
N ALA A 129 -6.18 -10.25 3.13
CA ALA A 129 -5.64 -11.30 2.28
C ALA A 129 -5.05 -10.72 0.97
N ASP A 130 -5.75 -9.78 0.35
CA ASP A 130 -5.32 -9.05 -0.84
C ASP A 130 -4.01 -8.29 -0.59
N ALA A 131 -3.89 -7.58 0.54
CA ALA A 131 -2.66 -6.87 0.90
C ALA A 131 -1.47 -7.83 0.92
N ARG A 132 -1.64 -8.97 1.58
CA ARG A 132 -0.63 -10.01 1.62
C ARG A 132 -0.36 -10.61 0.25
N GLY A 133 -1.40 -10.89 -0.54
CA GLY A 133 -1.32 -11.41 -1.91
C GLY A 133 -0.57 -10.49 -2.88
N MET A 134 -0.56 -9.18 -2.64
CA MET A 134 0.24 -8.19 -3.37
C MET A 134 1.71 -8.16 -2.91
N GLY A 135 2.04 -8.81 -1.79
CA GLY A 135 3.39 -8.84 -1.23
C GLY A 135 3.63 -7.84 -0.10
N ALA A 136 2.61 -7.13 0.39
CA ALA A 136 2.75 -6.31 1.60
C ALA A 136 3.18 -7.13 2.83
#